data_AF-A0A920G7G8-F1
#
_entry.id   AF-A0A920G7G8-F1
#
_cell.length_a   1.000
_cell.length_b   1.000
_cell.length_c   1.000
_cell.angle_alpha   90.00
_cell.angle_beta   90.00
_cell.angle_gamma   90.00
#
_symmetry.space_group_name_H-M   'P 1'
#
loop_
_entity.id
_entity.type
_entity.pdbx_description
1 polymer ?
#
loop_
_entity_poly.entity_id
_entity_poly.type
_entity_poly.pdbx_seq_one_letter_code
_entity_poly.pdbx_strand_id
1 'polypeptide(L)'
;MCSYVSIVAHGRLWIGLIWVLPLPNTYGSLWVNFASPLLWDVFAITTYFSVSLVFWYIGLIPDFATIRDRAKKAGRKISAFIYGGLSFGWDGAAKTWSRYETVSLVLAGLATPLVLSVHTIVSMDFATSVIPGWHTTIFPPYFVAGAIFSGFAMVLTLLIITRKVYNLEDYITIKHLELMNIVIIVTGSIVGIAYLTELFMAWYSGVEYEQYAFYNRVTGPYWWAYWFIGGQ
;
A
#
# COMPACT_ATOMS: atom_id res chain seq x y z
N MET A 1 -1.70 -3.06 7.87
CA MET A 1 -1.21 -2.47 9.14
C MET A 1 -1.84 -1.10 9.40
N CYS A 2 -1.84 -0.18 8.42
CA CYS A 2 -2.44 1.17 8.54
C CYS A 2 -3.91 1.18 9.01
N SER A 3 -4.77 0.35 8.42
CA SER A 3 -6.22 0.30 8.71
C SER A 3 -6.56 -0.05 10.17
N TYR A 4 -5.75 -0.90 10.80
CA TYR A 4 -5.97 -1.31 12.18
C TYR A 4 -5.62 -0.19 13.16
N VAL A 5 -4.56 0.59 12.84
CA VAL A 5 -4.15 1.75 13.64
C VAL A 5 -5.22 2.83 13.60
N SER A 6 -5.79 3.12 12.43
CA SER A 6 -6.88 4.09 12.29
C SER A 6 -8.06 3.72 13.19
N ILE A 7 -8.43 2.44 13.29
CA ILE A 7 -9.55 1.98 14.13
C ILE A 7 -9.23 2.11 15.63
N VAL A 8 -8.04 1.68 16.06
CA VAL A 8 -7.67 1.67 17.49
C VAL A 8 -7.38 3.06 18.04
N ALA A 9 -6.94 4.00 17.20
CA ALA A 9 -6.69 5.39 17.61
C ALA A 9 -7.99 6.19 17.90
N HIS A 10 -9.17 5.69 17.52
CA HIS A 10 -10.43 6.38 17.79
C HIS A 10 -10.82 6.26 19.27
N GLY A 11 -11.03 7.40 19.94
CA GLY A 11 -11.49 7.44 21.33
C GLY A 11 -12.88 6.83 21.57
N ARG A 12 -13.72 6.67 20.53
CA ARG A 12 -15.05 6.04 20.60
C ARG A 12 -15.28 5.09 19.42
N LEU A 13 -14.59 3.96 19.47
CA LEU A 13 -14.51 2.97 18.41
C LEU A 13 -15.88 2.43 17.94
N TRP A 14 -16.79 2.17 18.87
CA TRP A 14 -18.12 1.60 18.56
C TRP A 14 -19.05 2.54 17.79
N ILE A 15 -18.86 3.86 17.93
CA ILE A 15 -19.66 4.87 17.21
C ILE A 15 -19.00 5.21 15.88
N GLY A 16 -17.67 5.44 15.89
CA GLY A 16 -16.92 5.87 14.72
C GLY A 16 -17.06 4.91 13.54
N LEU A 17 -17.05 3.60 13.77
CA LEU A 17 -17.15 2.61 12.69
C LEU A 17 -18.49 2.65 11.93
N ILE A 18 -19.59 2.96 12.61
CA ILE A 18 -20.92 2.94 12.01
C ILE A 18 -21.24 4.30 11.37
N TRP A 19 -20.88 5.39 12.06
CA TRP A 19 -21.25 6.74 11.66
C TRP A 19 -20.36 7.34 10.57
N VAL A 20 -19.20 6.73 10.29
CA VAL A 20 -18.35 7.12 9.16
C VAL A 20 -18.91 6.61 7.83
N LEU A 21 -19.74 5.55 7.84
CA LEU A 21 -20.36 5.04 6.62
C LEU A 21 -21.61 5.85 6.26
N PRO A 22 -21.83 6.20 4.99
CA PRO A 22 -23.03 6.89 4.53
C PRO A 22 -24.21 5.91 4.46
N LEU A 23 -24.74 5.54 5.62
CA LEU A 23 -25.88 4.63 5.75
C LEU A 23 -27.17 5.41 6.03
N PRO A 24 -28.30 5.05 5.40
CA PRO A 24 -29.61 5.58 5.76
C PRO A 24 -29.89 5.34 7.25
N ASN A 25 -30.34 6.37 7.95
CA ASN A 25 -30.56 6.32 9.40
C ASN A 25 -31.92 6.88 9.81
N THR A 26 -32.31 6.57 11.05
CA THR A 26 -33.58 7.01 11.67
C THR A 26 -33.51 8.44 12.23
N TYR A 27 -32.36 9.11 12.11
CA TYR A 27 -32.10 10.45 12.66
C TYR A 27 -32.40 11.59 11.68
N GLY A 28 -33.26 11.35 10.69
CA GLY A 28 -33.71 12.37 9.74
C GLY A 28 -32.66 12.73 8.68
N SER A 29 -32.34 11.79 7.79
CA SER A 29 -31.42 11.98 6.64
C SER A 29 -30.10 12.66 7.01
N LEU A 30 -29.53 12.27 8.15
CA LEU A 30 -28.23 12.77 8.59
C LEU A 30 -27.12 12.06 7.79
N TRP A 31 -26.23 12.80 7.15
CA TRP A 31 -25.15 12.26 6.32
C TRP A 31 -23.77 12.69 6.82
N VAL A 32 -22.74 11.99 6.33
CA VAL A 32 -21.33 12.28 6.60
C VAL A 32 -20.81 13.43 5.74
N ASN A 33 -19.76 14.10 6.22
CA ASN A 33 -19.08 15.15 5.45
C ASN A 33 -18.05 14.54 4.48
N PHE A 34 -18.24 14.76 3.18
CA PHE A 34 -17.34 14.30 2.12
C PHE A 34 -16.14 15.22 1.85
N ALA A 35 -15.95 16.30 2.60
CA ALA A 35 -14.77 17.16 2.47
C ALA A 35 -13.57 16.70 3.34
N SER A 36 -13.75 15.71 4.20
CA SER A 36 -12.71 15.26 5.13
C SER A 36 -11.81 14.19 4.51
N PRO A 37 -10.47 14.39 4.45
CA PRO A 37 -9.52 13.37 4.00
C PRO A 37 -9.60 12.07 4.79
N LEU A 38 -9.89 12.14 6.10
CA LEU A 38 -10.07 10.95 6.95
C LEU A 38 -11.23 10.06 6.50
N LEU A 39 -12.29 10.64 5.93
CA LEU A 39 -13.37 9.86 5.35
C LEU A 39 -12.94 9.22 4.03
N TRP A 40 -12.15 9.93 3.22
CA TRP A 40 -11.59 9.39 1.99
C TRP A 40 -10.66 8.21 2.27
N ASP A 41 -9.87 8.25 3.35
CA ASP A 41 -9.01 7.15 3.78
C ASP A 41 -9.80 5.86 4.03
N VAL A 42 -10.98 5.96 4.65
CA VAL A 42 -11.87 4.80 4.87
C VAL A 42 -12.27 4.16 3.55
N PHE A 43 -12.68 4.95 2.55
CA PHE A 43 -13.02 4.42 1.22
C PHE A 43 -11.79 3.90 0.46
N ALA A 44 -10.67 4.60 0.54
CA ALA A 44 -9.42 4.24 -0.12
C ALA A 44 -8.92 2.90 0.38
N ILE A 45 -8.77 2.74 1.70
CA ILE A 45 -8.29 1.51 2.34
C ILE A 45 -9.25 0.34 2.10
N THR A 46 -10.56 0.52 2.27
CA THR A 46 -11.53 -0.56 2.10
C THR A 46 -11.58 -1.05 0.65
N THR A 47 -11.58 -0.13 -0.31
CA THR A 47 -11.50 -0.45 -1.74
C THR A 47 -10.18 -1.12 -2.07
N TYR A 48 -9.06 -0.57 -1.58
CA TYR A 48 -7.73 -1.13 -1.80
C TYR A 48 -7.61 -2.56 -1.29
N PHE A 49 -8.04 -2.82 -0.06
CA PHE A 49 -8.04 -4.16 0.52
C PHE A 49 -8.90 -5.12 -0.29
N SER A 50 -10.13 -4.71 -0.64
CA SER A 50 -11.07 -5.55 -1.38
C SER A 50 -10.55 -5.89 -2.78
N VAL A 51 -10.09 -4.89 -3.53
CA VAL A 51 -9.54 -5.09 -4.88
C VAL A 51 -8.25 -5.92 -4.83
N SER A 52 -7.36 -5.66 -3.87
CA SER A 52 -6.12 -6.43 -3.71
C SER A 52 -6.41 -7.90 -3.37
N LEU A 53 -7.38 -8.16 -2.49
CA LEU A 53 -7.79 -9.51 -2.14
C LEU A 53 -8.38 -10.23 -3.35
N VAL A 54 -9.27 -9.58 -4.09
CA VAL A 54 -9.88 -10.16 -5.30
C VAL A 54 -8.82 -10.43 -6.37
N PHE A 55 -7.93 -9.47 -6.63
CA PHE A 55 -6.86 -9.61 -7.62
C PHE A 55 -5.91 -10.76 -7.26
N TRP A 56 -5.45 -10.81 -6.02
CA TRP A 56 -4.60 -11.90 -5.52
C TRP A 56 -5.30 -13.25 -5.56
N TYR A 57 -6.56 -13.32 -5.12
CA TYR A 57 -7.33 -14.56 -5.10
C TYR A 57 -7.56 -15.10 -6.51
N ILE A 58 -7.95 -14.24 -7.46
CA ILE A 58 -8.10 -14.64 -8.87
C ILE A 58 -6.78 -15.18 -9.40
N GLY A 59 -5.67 -14.51 -9.09
CA GLY A 59 -4.31 -14.97 -9.41
C GLY A 59 -4.02 -16.40 -8.95
N LEU A 60 -4.51 -16.79 -7.77
CA LEU A 60 -4.28 -18.10 -7.16
C LEU A 60 -5.21 -19.22 -7.62
N ILE A 61 -6.31 -18.93 -8.32
CA ILE A 61 -7.27 -19.95 -8.80
C ILE A 61 -6.57 -21.09 -9.58
N PRO A 62 -5.73 -20.80 -10.62
CA PRO A 62 -5.02 -21.86 -11.35
C PRO A 62 -3.99 -22.62 -10.47
N ASP A 63 -3.36 -21.94 -9.51
CA ASP A 63 -2.40 -22.56 -8.60
C ASP A 63 -3.08 -23.51 -7.61
N PHE A 64 -4.24 -23.12 -7.06
CA PHE A 64 -5.06 -23.99 -6.23
C PHE A 64 -5.55 -25.22 -6.99
N ALA A 65 -5.85 -25.09 -8.29
CA ALA A 65 -6.18 -26.22 -9.14
C ALA A 65 -5.00 -27.20 -9.27
N THR A 66 -3.78 -26.67 -9.43
CA THR A 66 -2.55 -27.47 -9.49
C THR A 66 -2.29 -28.21 -8.17
N ILE A 67 -2.48 -27.54 -7.03
CA ILE A 67 -2.32 -28.13 -5.69
C ILE A 67 -3.39 -29.21 -5.45
N ARG A 68 -4.65 -28.94 -5.83
CA ARG A 68 -5.77 -29.91 -5.77
C ARG A 68 -5.42 -31.19 -6.50
N ASP A 69 -4.93 -31.09 -7.73
CA ASP A 69 -4.67 -32.26 -8.57
C ASP A 69 -3.45 -33.06 -8.08
N ARG A 70 -2.43 -32.38 -7.53
CA ARG A 70 -1.34 -33.05 -6.80
C ARG A 70 -1.82 -33.74 -5.52
N ALA A 71 -2.69 -33.10 -4.75
CA ALA A 71 -3.24 -33.66 -3.52
C ALA A 71 -4.10 -34.91 -3.77
N LYS A 72 -4.89 -34.91 -4.86
CA LYS A 72 -5.63 -36.09 -5.33
C LYS A 72 -4.71 -37.26 -5.64
N LYS A 73 -3.65 -37.01 -6.43
CA LYS A 73 -2.64 -38.04 -6.77
C LYS A 73 -1.91 -38.58 -5.55
N ALA A 74 -1.66 -37.73 -4.55
CA ALA A 74 -1.03 -38.11 -3.29
C ALA A 74 -1.99 -38.77 -2.27
N GLY A 75 -3.26 -39.00 -2.61
CA GLY A 75 -4.25 -39.62 -1.71
C GLY A 75 -4.73 -38.74 -0.55
N ARG A 76 -4.38 -37.44 -0.53
CA ARG A 76 -4.75 -36.49 0.53
C ARG A 76 -6.16 -35.93 0.30
N LYS A 77 -7.18 -36.73 0.64
CA LYS A 77 -8.60 -36.44 0.37
C LYS A 77 -9.10 -35.11 0.95
N ILE A 78 -8.69 -34.76 2.17
CA ILE A 78 -9.10 -33.49 2.83
C ILE A 78 -8.53 -32.28 2.09
N SER A 79 -7.22 -32.27 1.83
CA SER A 79 -6.57 -31.19 1.07
C SER A 79 -7.16 -31.06 -0.34
N ALA A 80 -7.42 -32.18 -1.02
CA ALA A 80 -8.04 -32.18 -2.33
C ALA A 80 -9.46 -31.59 -2.33
N PHE A 81 -10.22 -31.78 -1.25
CA PHE A 81 -11.56 -31.18 -1.09
C PHE A 81 -11.47 -29.66 -0.87
N ILE A 82 -10.60 -29.21 0.05
CA ILE A 82 -10.42 -27.78 0.36
C ILE A 82 -9.94 -27.01 -0.86
N TYR A 83 -8.83 -27.45 -1.49
CA TYR A 83 -8.32 -26.81 -2.71
C TYR A 83 -9.25 -27.00 -3.90
N GLY A 84 -10.09 -28.05 -3.88
CA GLY A 84 -11.19 -28.22 -4.82
C GLY A 84 -12.18 -27.07 -4.78
N GLY A 85 -12.65 -26.71 -3.57
CA GLY A 85 -13.52 -25.56 -3.36
C GLY A 85 -12.86 -24.23 -3.73
N LEU A 86 -11.61 -24.01 -3.29
CA LEU A 86 -10.87 -22.77 -3.58
C LEU A 86 -10.56 -22.57 -5.07
N SER A 87 -10.39 -23.66 -5.84
CA SER A 87 -10.13 -23.57 -7.28
C SER A 87 -11.37 -23.27 -8.14
N PHE A 88 -12.57 -23.16 -7.56
CA PHE A 88 -13.84 -22.95 -8.28
C PHE A 88 -14.02 -23.84 -9.52
N GLY A 89 -13.55 -25.09 -9.46
CA GLY A 89 -13.68 -26.03 -10.57
C GLY A 89 -12.81 -25.72 -11.78
N TRP A 90 -11.71 -24.96 -11.62
CA TRP A 90 -10.77 -24.65 -12.70
C TRP A 90 -10.32 -25.91 -13.44
N ASP A 91 -10.53 -25.88 -14.76
CA ASP A 91 -10.36 -26.98 -15.71
C ASP A 91 -9.18 -26.77 -16.67
N GLY A 92 -8.59 -25.56 -16.69
CA GLY A 92 -7.50 -25.20 -17.59
C GLY A 92 -7.92 -25.07 -19.05
N ALA A 93 -9.21 -24.93 -19.37
CA ALA A 93 -9.67 -24.77 -20.75
C ALA A 93 -9.14 -23.47 -21.37
N ALA A 94 -8.84 -23.49 -22.68
CA ALA A 94 -8.29 -22.33 -23.40
C ALA A 94 -9.19 -21.08 -23.31
N LYS A 95 -10.53 -21.27 -23.33
CA LYS A 95 -11.50 -20.19 -23.16
C LYS A 95 -11.44 -19.56 -21.77
N THR A 96 -11.21 -20.37 -20.73
CA THR A 96 -11.07 -19.91 -19.35
C THR A 96 -9.77 -19.11 -19.18
N TRP A 97 -8.67 -19.60 -19.76
CA TRP A 97 -7.38 -18.89 -19.79
C TRP A 97 -7.45 -17.53 -20.48
N SER A 98 -8.03 -17.46 -21.68
CA SER A 98 -8.18 -16.19 -22.41
C SER A 98 -8.98 -15.15 -21.61
N ARG A 99 -10.04 -15.58 -20.90
CA ARG A 99 -10.80 -14.71 -20.00
C ARG A 99 -10.01 -14.29 -18.78
N TYR A 100 -9.26 -15.21 -18.18
CA TYR A 100 -8.41 -14.95 -17.03
C TYR A 100 -7.33 -13.92 -17.34
N GLU A 101 -6.66 -14.04 -18.48
CA GLU A 101 -5.66 -13.05 -18.93
C GLU A 101 -6.30 -11.67 -19.12
N THR A 102 -7.46 -11.62 -19.80
CA THR A 102 -8.19 -10.36 -20.01
C THR A 102 -8.56 -9.70 -18.67
N VAL A 103 -9.12 -10.46 -17.73
CA VAL A 103 -9.49 -9.95 -16.40
C VAL A 103 -8.26 -9.51 -15.61
N SER A 104 -7.16 -10.27 -15.67
CA SER A 104 -5.92 -9.93 -14.96
C SER A 104 -5.31 -8.64 -15.47
N LEU A 105 -5.32 -8.41 -16.79
CA LEU A 105 -4.85 -7.16 -17.40
C LEU A 105 -5.73 -5.97 -17.01
N VAL A 106 -7.06 -6.13 -17.03
CA VAL A 106 -8.00 -5.08 -16.61
C VAL A 106 -7.81 -4.75 -15.13
N LEU A 107 -7.70 -5.75 -14.27
CA LEU A 107 -7.47 -5.53 -12.83
C LEU A 107 -6.11 -4.90 -12.57
N ALA A 108 -5.05 -5.28 -13.28
CA ALA A 108 -3.75 -4.61 -13.18
C ALA A 108 -3.83 -3.13 -13.60
N GLY A 109 -4.58 -2.84 -14.68
CA GLY A 109 -4.85 -1.49 -15.15
C GLY A 109 -5.66 -0.64 -14.17
N LEU A 110 -6.59 -1.24 -13.42
CA LEU A 110 -7.38 -0.56 -12.38
C LEU A 110 -6.63 -0.44 -11.04
N ALA A 111 -5.84 -1.44 -10.68
CA ALA A 111 -5.08 -1.46 -9.43
C ALA A 111 -3.94 -0.43 -9.43
N THR A 112 -3.31 -0.17 -10.58
CA THR A 112 -2.23 0.81 -10.70
C THR A 112 -2.65 2.23 -10.27
N PRO A 113 -3.70 2.86 -10.85
CA PRO A 113 -4.17 4.16 -10.41
C PRO A 113 -4.74 4.12 -8.98
N LEU A 114 -5.33 2.99 -8.55
CA LEU A 114 -5.81 2.82 -7.18
C LEU A 114 -4.67 2.88 -6.16
N VAL A 115 -3.54 2.23 -6.40
CA VAL A 115 -2.37 2.29 -5.50
C VAL A 115 -1.85 3.72 -5.38
N LEU A 116 -1.77 4.45 -6.50
CA LEU A 116 -1.37 5.85 -6.53
C LEU A 116 -2.36 6.73 -5.75
N SER A 117 -3.66 6.53 -5.96
CA SER A 117 -4.70 7.31 -5.29
C SER A 117 -4.76 7.05 -3.79
N VAL A 118 -4.58 5.81 -3.34
CA VAL A 118 -4.63 5.45 -1.92
C VAL A 118 -3.52 6.16 -1.13
N HIS A 119 -2.28 6.09 -1.62
CA HIS A 119 -1.17 6.77 -0.95
C HIS A 119 -1.26 8.30 -1.06
N THR A 120 -1.84 8.80 -2.16
CA THR A 120 -2.17 10.22 -2.29
C THR A 120 -3.21 10.66 -1.26
N ILE A 121 -4.29 9.89 -1.06
CA ILE A 121 -5.33 10.21 -0.07
C ILE A 121 -4.76 10.22 1.35
N VAL A 122 -3.98 9.20 1.72
CA VAL A 122 -3.28 9.15 3.02
C VAL A 122 -2.35 10.35 3.20
N SER A 123 -1.67 10.79 2.14
CA SER A 123 -0.83 12.00 2.20
C SER A 123 -1.63 13.28 2.40
N MET A 124 -2.87 13.33 1.87
CA MET A 124 -3.76 14.49 1.97
C MET A 124 -4.24 14.73 3.40
N ASP A 125 -4.25 13.71 4.27
CA ASP A 125 -4.50 13.87 5.71
C ASP A 125 -3.52 14.87 6.36
N PHE A 126 -2.29 14.95 5.83
CA PHE A 126 -1.28 15.92 6.26
C PHE A 126 -1.25 17.15 5.35
N ALA A 127 -1.23 16.95 4.03
CA ALA A 127 -1.02 18.02 3.05
C ALA A 127 -2.10 19.10 3.06
N THR A 128 -3.34 18.74 3.38
CA THR A 128 -4.48 19.68 3.44
C THR A 128 -4.63 20.37 4.79
N SER A 129 -3.77 20.04 5.76
CA SER A 129 -3.69 20.74 7.04
C SER A 129 -3.14 22.15 6.87
N VAL A 130 -3.33 23.00 7.88
CA VAL A 130 -2.75 24.35 7.98
C VAL A 130 -1.45 24.38 8.78
N ILE A 131 -0.96 23.22 9.21
CA ILE A 131 0.24 23.10 10.04
C ILE A 131 1.49 23.34 9.19
N PRO A 132 2.38 24.26 9.60
CA PRO A 132 3.64 24.50 8.90
C PRO A 132 4.50 23.24 8.80
N GLY A 133 5.05 22.98 7.62
CA GLY A 133 5.80 21.78 7.28
C GLY A 133 4.95 20.54 6.99
N TRP A 134 3.62 20.61 7.12
CA TRP A 134 2.67 19.64 6.57
C TRP A 134 1.91 20.19 5.37
N HIS A 135 1.60 21.49 5.35
CA HIS A 135 0.92 22.14 4.24
C HIS A 135 1.83 22.27 3.01
N THR A 136 1.85 21.25 2.16
CA THR A 136 2.66 21.25 0.94
C THR A 136 2.06 20.41 -0.18
N THR A 137 2.31 20.82 -1.41
CA THR A 137 1.79 20.17 -2.61
C THR A 137 2.65 18.99 -3.10
N ILE A 138 3.87 18.82 -2.55
CA ILE A 138 4.79 17.74 -2.96
C ILE A 138 4.52 16.42 -2.22
N PHE A 139 3.74 16.44 -1.13
CA PHE A 139 3.46 15.26 -0.32
C PHE A 139 2.82 14.09 -1.09
N PRO A 140 1.80 14.28 -1.94
CA PRO A 140 1.22 13.16 -2.68
C PRO A 140 2.20 12.32 -3.50
N PRO A 141 2.99 12.89 -4.44
CA PRO A 141 3.98 12.10 -5.17
C PRO A 141 5.13 11.60 -4.27
N TYR A 142 5.49 12.36 -3.24
CA TYR A 142 6.54 11.97 -2.27
C TYR A 142 6.14 10.72 -1.47
N PHE A 143 4.92 10.67 -0.91
CA PHE A 143 4.42 9.53 -0.15
C PHE A 143 4.28 8.29 -1.02
N VAL A 144 3.87 8.44 -2.28
CA VAL A 144 3.84 7.34 -3.25
C VAL A 144 5.25 6.79 -3.48
N ALA A 145 6.25 7.64 -3.71
CA ALA A 145 7.64 7.21 -3.90
C ALA A 145 8.19 6.51 -2.65
N GLY A 146 7.93 7.06 -1.47
CA GLY A 146 8.30 6.47 -0.18
C GLY A 146 7.63 5.11 0.09
N ALA A 147 6.37 4.93 -0.34
CA ALA A 147 5.67 3.66 -0.26
C ALA A 147 6.30 2.59 -1.15
N ILE A 148 6.72 2.94 -2.36
CA ILE A 148 7.44 2.03 -3.25
C ILE A 148 8.81 1.68 -2.64
N PHE A 149 9.56 2.67 -2.18
CA PHE A 149 10.86 2.47 -1.54
C PHE A 149 10.78 1.50 -0.35
N SER A 150 9.93 1.79 0.63
CA SER A 150 9.77 0.97 1.83
C SER A 150 9.14 -0.40 1.54
N GLY A 151 8.19 -0.46 0.61
CA GLY A 151 7.54 -1.70 0.20
C GLY A 151 8.54 -2.67 -0.44
N PHE A 152 9.34 -2.21 -1.41
CA PHE A 152 10.36 -3.06 -2.04
C PHE A 152 11.45 -3.47 -1.07
N ALA A 153 11.87 -2.59 -0.15
CA ALA A 153 12.83 -2.94 0.89
C ALA A 153 12.30 -4.07 1.79
N MET A 154 11.02 -4.02 2.19
CA MET A 154 10.38 -5.08 2.97
C MET A 154 10.21 -6.38 2.18
N VAL A 155 9.85 -6.33 0.90
CA VAL A 155 9.76 -7.53 0.06
C VAL A 155 11.13 -8.17 -0.09
N LEU A 156 12.18 -7.39 -0.28
CA LEU A 156 13.55 -7.88 -0.46
C LEU A 156 14.02 -8.68 0.77
N THR A 157 13.77 -8.19 1.99
CA THR A 157 14.18 -8.88 3.22
C THR A 157 13.49 -10.24 3.36
N LEU A 158 12.16 -10.30 3.14
CA LEU A 158 11.40 -11.55 3.18
C LEU A 158 11.82 -12.51 2.07
N LEU A 159 12.10 -11.99 0.88
CA LEU A 159 12.44 -12.77 -0.29
C LEU A 159 13.86 -13.37 -0.17
N ILE A 160 14.83 -12.67 0.42
CA ILE A 160 16.16 -13.21 0.74
C ILE A 160 16.06 -14.38 1.72
N ILE A 161 15.27 -14.23 2.79
CA ILE A 161 15.05 -15.29 3.79
C ILE A 161 14.36 -16.49 3.12
N THR A 162 13.27 -16.25 2.40
CA THR A 162 12.49 -17.29 1.70
C THR A 162 13.35 -18.05 0.70
N ARG A 163 14.20 -17.33 -0.07
CA ARG A 163 15.15 -17.91 -1.03
C ARG A 163 16.05 -18.96 -0.37
N LYS A 164 16.61 -18.66 0.82
CA LYS A 164 17.52 -19.55 1.52
C LYS A 164 16.81 -20.66 2.29
N VAL A 165 15.71 -20.37 2.97
CA VAL A 165 14.99 -21.36 3.80
C VAL A 165 14.29 -22.42 2.95
N TYR A 166 13.67 -22.02 1.84
CA TYR A 166 12.94 -22.93 0.95
C TYR A 166 13.77 -23.43 -0.24
N ASN A 167 15.08 -23.11 -0.30
CA ASN A 167 15.98 -23.48 -1.38
C ASN A 167 15.47 -23.07 -2.79
N LEU A 168 14.91 -21.87 -2.92
CA LEU A 168 14.32 -21.36 -4.17
C LEU A 168 15.33 -20.59 -5.02
N GLU A 169 16.62 -20.95 -4.96
CA GLU A 169 17.71 -20.21 -5.59
C GLU A 169 17.65 -20.20 -7.12
N ASP A 170 17.09 -21.26 -7.71
CA ASP A 170 16.93 -21.43 -9.15
C ASP A 170 15.77 -20.59 -9.72
N TYR A 171 14.74 -20.32 -8.90
CA TYR A 171 13.60 -19.47 -9.27
C TYR A 171 13.90 -18.00 -8.99
N ILE A 172 14.44 -17.73 -7.79
CA ILE A 172 14.76 -16.39 -7.31
C ILE A 172 16.24 -16.13 -7.55
N THR A 173 16.56 -15.79 -8.79
CA THR A 173 17.93 -15.50 -9.20
C THR A 173 18.43 -14.17 -8.63
N ILE A 174 19.77 -13.99 -8.61
CA ILE A 174 20.40 -12.73 -8.21
C ILE A 174 19.89 -11.56 -9.07
N LYS A 175 19.50 -11.81 -10.34
CA LYS A 175 18.98 -10.78 -11.23
C LYS A 175 17.67 -10.17 -10.70
N HIS A 176 16.80 -10.96 -10.07
CA HIS A 176 15.58 -10.42 -9.46
C HIS A 176 15.92 -9.46 -8.31
N LEU A 177 16.89 -9.82 -7.46
CA LEU A 177 17.35 -8.96 -6.37
C LEU A 177 17.98 -7.66 -6.90
N GLU A 178 18.80 -7.75 -7.95
CA GLU A 178 19.42 -6.59 -8.60
C GLU A 178 18.37 -5.63 -9.16
N LEU A 179 17.37 -6.15 -9.90
CA LEU A 179 16.29 -5.33 -10.46
C LEU A 179 15.46 -4.65 -9.36
N MET A 180 15.18 -5.34 -8.27
CA MET A 180 14.49 -4.75 -7.12
C MET A 180 15.31 -3.63 -6.48
N ASN A 181 16.63 -3.81 -6.33
CA ASN A 181 17.52 -2.78 -5.80
C ASN A 181 17.59 -1.55 -6.70
N ILE A 182 17.55 -1.72 -8.03
CA ILE A 182 17.48 -0.59 -8.97
C ILE A 182 16.21 0.24 -8.71
N VAL A 183 15.06 -0.41 -8.52
CA VAL A 183 13.80 0.29 -8.19
C VAL A 183 13.92 1.05 -6.87
N ILE A 184 14.52 0.43 -5.84
CA ILE A 184 14.75 1.06 -4.52
C ILE A 184 15.65 2.30 -4.66
N ILE A 185 16.74 2.22 -5.43
CA ILE A 185 17.64 3.35 -5.64
C ILE A 185 16.93 4.49 -6.37
N VAL A 186 16.14 4.19 -7.39
CA VAL A 186 15.40 5.20 -8.16
C VAL A 186 14.38 5.90 -7.27
N THR A 187 13.57 5.16 -6.52
CA THR A 187 12.54 5.76 -5.65
C THR A 187 13.15 6.45 -4.43
N GLY A 188 14.24 5.93 -3.87
CA GLY A 188 15.02 6.58 -2.83
C GLY A 188 15.62 7.92 -3.29
N SER A 189 16.09 7.99 -4.54
CA SER A 189 16.60 9.24 -5.12
C SER A 189 15.48 10.28 -5.29
N ILE A 190 14.27 9.88 -5.71
CA ILE A 190 13.10 10.76 -5.79
C ILE A 190 12.73 11.31 -4.41
N VAL A 191 12.74 10.45 -3.39
CA VAL A 191 12.54 10.83 -1.98
C VAL A 191 13.60 11.83 -1.51
N GLY A 192 14.88 11.59 -1.83
CA GLY A 192 15.97 12.52 -1.52
C GLY A 192 15.79 13.91 -2.17
N ILE A 193 15.37 13.94 -3.44
CA ILE A 193 15.05 15.20 -4.14
C ILE A 193 13.88 15.93 -3.47
N ALA A 194 12.86 15.22 -3.01
CA ALA A 194 11.74 15.81 -2.30
C ALA A 194 12.20 16.48 -0.98
N TYR A 195 13.06 15.83 -0.20
CA TYR A 195 13.65 16.43 1.01
C TYR A 195 14.44 17.71 0.72
N LEU A 196 15.25 17.72 -0.33
CA LEU A 196 15.98 18.92 -0.75
C LEU A 196 15.03 20.04 -1.20
N THR A 197 13.96 19.68 -1.91
CA THR A 197 12.93 20.62 -2.35
C THR A 197 12.20 21.23 -1.17
N GLU A 198 11.88 20.44 -0.14
CA GLU A 198 11.28 20.95 1.10
C GLU A 198 12.18 21.94 1.83
N LEU A 199 13.47 21.63 1.99
CA LEU A 199 14.43 22.54 2.59
C LEU A 199 14.57 23.85 1.79
N PHE A 200 14.61 23.74 0.46
CA PHE A 200 14.68 24.89 -0.42
C PHE A 200 13.41 25.75 -0.32
N MET A 201 12.24 25.14 -0.35
CA MET A 201 10.96 25.84 -0.25
C MET A 201 10.77 26.49 1.12
N ALA A 202 11.21 25.85 2.21
CA ALA A 202 11.18 26.42 3.55
C ALA A 202 12.03 27.72 3.61
N TRP A 203 13.23 27.67 3.05
CA TRP A 203 14.10 28.86 2.96
C TRP A 203 13.49 29.94 2.04
N TYR A 204 12.99 29.55 0.86
CA TYR A 204 12.44 30.45 -0.15
C TYR A 204 11.10 31.09 0.23
N SER A 205 10.26 30.41 1.03
CA SER A 205 8.89 30.82 1.33
C SER A 205 8.78 32.16 2.06
N GLY A 206 9.79 32.56 2.83
CA GLY A 206 9.77 33.79 3.63
C GLY A 206 8.79 33.78 4.81
N VAL A 207 8.13 32.64 5.09
CA VAL A 207 7.24 32.46 6.25
C VAL A 207 8.06 31.97 7.44
N GLU A 208 8.13 32.78 8.50
CA GLU A 208 8.94 32.48 9.70
C GLU A 208 8.59 31.13 10.34
N TYR A 209 7.31 30.76 10.35
CA TYR A 209 6.86 29.48 10.91
C TYR A 209 7.33 28.26 10.11
N GLU A 210 7.36 28.34 8.77
CA GLU A 210 7.90 27.28 7.91
C GLU A 210 9.42 27.15 8.10
N GLN A 211 10.13 28.28 8.11
CA GLN A 211 11.58 28.30 8.36
C GLN A 211 11.93 27.71 9.73
N TYR A 212 11.20 28.10 10.77
CA TYR A 212 11.40 27.57 12.11
C TYR A 212 11.08 26.07 12.19
N ALA A 213 10.02 25.60 11.52
CA ALA A 213 9.66 24.19 11.51
C ALA A 213 10.81 23.31 10.97
N PHE A 214 11.44 23.71 9.87
CA PHE A 214 12.59 22.99 9.31
C PHE A 214 13.86 23.17 10.13
N TYR A 215 14.12 24.36 10.69
CA TYR A 215 15.23 24.58 11.61
C TYR A 215 15.13 23.67 12.86
N ASN A 216 13.92 23.53 13.41
CA ASN A 216 13.63 22.65 14.53
C ASN A 216 13.80 21.15 14.18
N ARG A 217 13.56 20.74 12.92
CA ARG A 217 13.88 19.37 12.47
C ARG A 217 15.38 19.10 12.51
N VAL A 218 16.21 20.05 12.09
CA VAL A 218 17.66 19.90 11.98
C VAL A 218 18.37 20.00 13.33
N THR A 219 17.93 20.90 14.22
CA THR A 219 18.66 21.27 15.46
C THR A 219 17.85 21.09 16.74
N GLY A 220 16.55 20.81 16.64
CA GLY A 220 15.66 20.69 17.79
C GLY A 220 15.77 19.35 18.52
N PRO A 221 14.84 19.02 19.44
CA PRO A 221 14.93 17.83 20.29
C PRO A 221 14.93 16.50 19.51
N TYR A 222 14.42 16.51 18.27
CA TYR A 222 14.37 15.36 17.38
C TYR A 222 15.43 15.41 16.26
N TRP A 223 16.51 16.18 16.44
CA TRP A 223 17.60 16.30 15.46
C TRP A 223 18.10 14.92 14.99
N TRP A 224 18.33 14.00 15.93
CA TRP A 224 18.85 12.67 15.65
C TRP A 224 17.99 11.89 14.65
N ALA A 225 16.65 11.99 14.75
CA ALA A 225 15.75 11.32 13.84
C ALA A 225 15.87 11.89 12.42
N TYR A 226 15.97 13.21 12.30
CA TYR A 226 16.15 13.87 11.01
C TYR A 226 17.49 13.50 10.36
N TRP A 227 18.59 13.50 11.12
CA TRP A 227 19.92 13.18 10.60
C TRP A 227 20.10 11.69 10.26
N PHE A 228 19.47 10.76 10.98
CA PHE A 228 19.53 9.34 10.63
C PHE A 228 18.69 8.99 9.40
N ILE A 229 17.62 9.74 9.15
CA ILE A 229 16.77 9.55 7.97
C ILE A 229 17.35 10.28 6.75
N GLY A 230 17.84 11.52 6.92
CA GLY A 230 18.39 12.35 5.86
C GLY A 230 19.89 12.18 5.60
N GLY A 231 20.60 11.39 6.40
CA GLY A 231 22.03 11.12 6.28
C GLY A 231 22.40 9.80 5.59
N GLN A 232 21.43 9.12 4.97
CA GLN A 232 21.66 7.97 4.09
C GLN A 232 21.69 8.40 2.62
#